data_AF-A0A7U9PXW5-F1
#
_entry.id   AF-A0A7U9PXW5-F1
#
_cell.length_a   1.000
_cell.length_b   1.000
_cell.length_c   1.000
_cell.angle_alpha   90.00
_cell.angle_beta   90.00
_cell.angle_gamma   90.00
#
_symmetry.space_group_name_H-M   'P 1'
#
loop_
_entity.id
_entity.type
_entity.pdbx_description
1 polymer ?
#
loop_
_entity_poly.entity_id
_entity_poly.type
_entity_poly.pdbx_seq_one_letter_code
_entity_poly.pdbx_strand_id
1 'polypeptide(L)'
;MRSVIRRKVAVSLTVLATMSTLSTACATSAGANIGSRQARPVYASVTGSAEFTLPYVKDDDIRSFSFDAHAAPYSKPLPGIPTGLPTDARGTVKISHYSAERDTTYTSEGRVDCLVTGPHTATLTAVITKVGAGGPPWAGKRLGFSVQDGGAGQGRSDDRVGFSWEMVNLLPGGTAAPPEAEVGTCMAPAPYAPVTKGGYTVRHADLLPPPRN
;
A
#
# COMPACT_ATOMS: atom_id res chain seq x y z
N MET A 1 -19.84 -19.35 56.93
CA MET A 1 -20.00 -18.04 57.60
C MET A 1 -19.99 -16.97 56.51
N ARG A 2 -21.17 -16.47 56.08
CA ARG A 2 -21.66 -15.06 56.17
C ARG A 2 -20.58 -14.04 55.72
N SER A 3 -20.78 -13.17 54.72
CA SER A 3 -21.94 -12.31 54.48
C SER A 3 -22.00 -11.75 53.06
N VAL A 4 -23.22 -11.57 52.58
CA VAL A 4 -23.64 -10.91 51.33
C VAL A 4 -23.70 -9.39 51.56
N ILE A 5 -23.31 -8.57 50.57
CA ILE A 5 -23.70 -7.16 50.50
C ILE A 5 -24.35 -6.89 49.13
N ARG A 6 -25.67 -6.74 49.16
CA ARG A 6 -26.52 -6.19 48.10
C ARG A 6 -26.52 -4.66 48.22
N ARG A 7 -26.51 -3.93 47.10
CA ARG A 7 -27.07 -2.56 47.06
C ARG A 7 -28.07 -2.42 45.90
N LYS A 8 -29.25 -1.92 46.28
CA LYS A 8 -30.47 -1.69 45.50
C LYS A 8 -30.37 -0.35 44.75
N VAL A 9 -30.75 -0.30 43.47
CA VAL A 9 -31.98 0.28 42.86
C VAL A 9 -32.18 1.79 43.04
N ALA A 10 -32.34 2.51 41.92
CA ALA A 10 -33.37 3.54 41.75
C ALA A 10 -33.64 3.78 40.25
N VAL A 11 -34.83 3.34 39.80
CA VAL A 11 -35.48 3.70 38.53
C VAL A 11 -36.26 4.98 38.79
N SER A 12 -36.19 5.97 37.91
CA SER A 12 -37.08 7.14 37.93
C SER A 12 -37.81 7.23 36.60
N LEU A 13 -39.12 6.98 36.68
CA LEU A 13 -40.11 7.07 35.62
C LEU A 13 -40.82 8.42 35.78
N THR A 14 -40.75 9.30 34.79
CA THR A 14 -41.54 10.53 34.77
C THR A 14 -42.42 10.53 33.52
N VAL A 15 -43.70 10.26 33.73
CA VAL A 15 -44.78 10.44 32.77
C VAL A 15 -45.33 11.85 33.00
N LEU A 16 -45.37 12.68 31.95
CA LEU A 16 -46.20 13.87 31.93
C LEU A 16 -46.92 13.96 30.58
N ALA A 17 -48.23 13.80 30.63
CA ALA A 17 -49.15 13.97 29.51
C ALA A 17 -49.72 15.38 29.54
N THR A 18 -49.65 16.11 28.43
CA THR A 18 -50.46 17.32 28.20
C THR A 18 -50.76 17.52 26.71
N MET A 19 -52.05 17.38 26.40
CA MET A 19 -52.93 18.09 25.45
C MET A 19 -52.48 18.43 24.02
N SER A 20 -53.37 18.01 23.11
CA SER A 20 -53.47 18.28 21.69
C SER A 20 -53.86 19.72 21.35
N THR A 21 -53.17 20.32 20.38
CA THR A 21 -53.71 21.37 19.50
C THR A 21 -53.28 21.09 18.07
N LEU A 22 -54.24 20.85 17.18
CA LEU A 22 -54.04 20.76 15.74
C LEU A 22 -53.62 22.14 15.21
N SER A 23 -52.53 22.19 14.47
CA SER A 23 -52.19 23.32 13.59
C SER A 23 -51.59 22.74 12.32
N THR A 24 -52.39 22.76 11.26
CA THR A 24 -52.00 22.38 9.89
C THR A 24 -51.04 23.45 9.36
N ALA A 25 -49.74 23.22 9.50
CA ALA A 25 -48.71 24.01 8.82
C ALA A 25 -48.31 23.29 7.53
N CYS A 26 -48.56 23.94 6.40
CA CYS A 26 -48.12 23.51 5.08
C CYS A 26 -46.58 23.40 5.07
N ALA A 27 -46.06 22.18 5.11
CA ALA A 27 -44.65 21.93 4.88
C ALA A 27 -44.38 22.15 3.39
N THR A 28 -43.95 23.36 3.03
CA THR A 28 -43.21 23.59 1.79
C THR A 28 -41.93 22.75 1.89
N SER A 29 -41.93 21.60 1.20
CA SER A 29 -40.74 20.84 0.91
C SER A 29 -39.81 21.70 0.05
N ALA A 30 -38.98 22.50 0.73
CA ALA A 30 -37.79 23.05 0.13
C ALA A 30 -36.94 21.85 -0.28
N GLY A 31 -37.01 21.51 -1.58
CA GLY A 31 -36.16 20.52 -2.18
C GLY A 31 -34.71 20.92 -1.92
N ALA A 32 -34.11 20.28 -0.92
CA ALA A 32 -32.68 20.28 -0.77
C ALA A 32 -32.15 19.59 -2.02
N ASN A 33 -31.74 20.40 -3.00
CA ASN A 33 -30.84 19.98 -4.06
C ASN A 33 -29.56 19.49 -3.36
N ILE A 34 -29.57 18.23 -2.96
CA ILE A 34 -28.35 17.45 -2.78
C ILE A 34 -27.84 17.24 -4.20
N GLY A 35 -27.27 18.31 -4.77
CA GLY A 35 -26.35 18.16 -5.87
C GLY A 35 -25.32 17.17 -5.39
N SER A 36 -25.33 15.97 -5.96
CA SER A 36 -24.28 14.99 -5.76
C SER A 36 -22.99 15.70 -6.12
N ARG A 37 -22.27 16.19 -5.11
CA ARG A 37 -20.88 16.59 -5.28
C ARG A 37 -20.21 15.32 -5.77
N GLN A 38 -19.98 15.21 -7.07
CA GLN A 38 -19.26 14.08 -7.66
C GLN A 38 -17.99 13.95 -6.83
N ALA A 39 -17.93 12.89 -6.01
CA ALA A 39 -16.76 12.62 -5.22
C ALA A 39 -15.62 12.46 -6.22
N ARG A 40 -14.54 13.23 -6.04
CA ARG A 40 -13.35 13.06 -6.89
C ARG A 40 -12.93 11.59 -6.81
N PRO A 41 -12.54 10.97 -7.94
CA PRO A 41 -12.07 9.60 -7.93
C PRO A 41 -11.00 9.42 -6.86
N VAL A 42 -11.21 8.42 -5.99
CA VAL A 42 -10.21 7.98 -5.04
C VAL A 42 -9.24 7.10 -5.82
N TYR A 43 -8.00 7.54 -5.95
CA TYR A 43 -6.94 6.76 -6.57
C TYR A 43 -6.16 5.97 -5.52
N ALA A 44 -5.72 4.78 -5.92
CA ALA A 44 -4.85 3.95 -5.10
C ALA A 44 -3.48 4.60 -4.93
N SER A 45 -2.86 4.40 -3.77
CA SER A 45 -1.51 4.89 -3.50
C SER A 45 -0.77 4.01 -2.48
N VAL A 46 0.55 4.01 -2.58
CA VAL A 46 1.46 3.44 -1.58
C VAL A 46 2.47 4.50 -1.22
N THR A 47 2.54 4.85 0.05
CA THR A 47 3.49 5.84 0.54
C THR A 47 4.17 5.34 1.81
N GLY A 48 5.39 5.80 2.06
CA GLY A 48 6.08 5.55 3.32
C GLY A 48 7.52 5.09 3.09
N SER A 49 8.21 4.86 4.20
CA SER A 49 9.58 4.36 4.20
C SER A 49 9.76 3.46 5.39
N ALA A 50 10.38 2.30 5.16
CA ALA A 50 10.62 1.35 6.23
C ALA A 50 11.95 0.62 6.04
N GLU A 51 12.56 0.27 7.17
CA GLU A 51 13.63 -0.72 7.26
C GLU A 51 13.01 -2.11 7.44
N PHE A 52 13.65 -3.14 6.90
CA PHE A 52 13.18 -4.51 6.99
C PHE A 52 14.35 -5.50 7.12
N THR A 53 14.04 -6.70 7.58
CA THR A 53 15.00 -7.82 7.61
C THR A 53 14.59 -8.89 6.61
N LEU A 54 15.58 -9.63 6.09
CA LEU A 54 15.29 -10.82 5.30
C LEU A 54 14.91 -11.98 6.23
N PRO A 55 13.90 -12.79 5.88
CA PRO A 55 13.64 -14.02 6.61
C PRO A 55 14.85 -14.94 6.57
N TYR A 56 15.20 -15.53 7.72
CA TYR A 56 16.25 -16.55 7.89
C TYR A 56 17.69 -16.10 7.64
N VAL A 57 17.93 -14.87 7.18
CA VAL A 57 19.28 -14.29 7.10
C VAL A 57 19.61 -13.61 8.42
N LYS A 58 20.76 -13.95 9.00
CA LYS A 58 21.29 -13.31 10.21
C LYS A 58 22.51 -12.48 9.81
N ASP A 59 22.31 -11.19 9.67
CA ASP A 59 23.34 -10.20 9.37
C ASP A 59 23.03 -8.88 10.09
N ASP A 60 23.97 -7.94 10.03
CA ASP A 60 23.84 -6.59 10.57
C ASP A 60 23.54 -5.56 9.45
N ASP A 61 23.04 -6.03 8.30
CA ASP A 61 22.75 -5.18 7.15
C ASP A 61 21.45 -4.38 7.39
N ILE A 62 21.46 -3.11 6.98
CA ILE A 62 20.27 -2.25 7.04
C ILE A 62 19.70 -2.12 5.64
N ARG A 63 18.46 -2.57 5.46
CA ARG A 63 17.75 -2.54 4.18
C ARG A 63 16.53 -1.69 4.32
N SER A 64 16.34 -0.75 3.39
CA SER A 64 15.16 0.11 3.40
C SER A 64 14.63 0.35 2.00
N PHE A 65 13.30 0.43 1.93
CA PHE A 65 12.60 0.93 0.77
C PHE A 65 11.77 2.15 1.14
N SER A 66 11.70 3.11 0.23
CA SER A 66 10.75 4.22 0.29
C SER A 66 9.88 4.20 -0.95
N PHE A 67 8.58 4.35 -0.75
CA PHE A 67 7.58 4.38 -1.82
C PHE A 67 6.88 5.74 -1.81
N ASP A 68 6.72 6.30 -3.00
CA ASP A 68 5.77 7.36 -3.32
C ASP A 68 5.11 6.97 -4.64
N ALA A 69 4.08 6.13 -4.58
CA ALA A 69 3.43 5.54 -5.74
C ALA A 69 1.95 5.94 -5.77
N HIS A 70 1.49 6.44 -6.92
CA HIS A 70 0.11 6.88 -7.11
C HIS A 70 -0.44 6.30 -8.41
N ALA A 71 -1.64 5.73 -8.34
CA ALA A 71 -2.35 5.30 -9.53
C ALA A 71 -2.61 6.51 -10.44
N ALA A 72 -2.40 6.28 -11.73
CA ALA A 72 -2.70 7.20 -12.82
C ALA A 72 -3.30 6.38 -13.97
N PRO A 73 -4.51 5.80 -13.79
CA PRO A 73 -5.11 4.90 -14.76
C PRO A 73 -5.19 5.54 -16.15
N TYR A 74 -4.90 4.74 -17.18
CA TYR A 74 -5.00 5.16 -18.58
C TYR A 74 -4.12 6.38 -18.93
N SER A 75 -2.97 6.52 -18.28
CA SER A 75 -2.08 7.67 -18.47
C SER A 75 -0.89 7.36 -19.38
N LYS A 76 -0.59 6.09 -19.63
CA LYS A 76 0.61 5.66 -20.34
C LYS A 76 0.28 4.71 -21.48
N PRO A 77 0.23 5.20 -22.73
CA PRO A 77 0.05 4.36 -23.90
C PRO A 77 1.09 3.23 -23.95
N LEU A 78 0.65 2.04 -24.37
CA LEU A 78 1.52 0.90 -24.68
C LEU A 78 1.31 0.50 -26.15
N PRO A 79 2.29 -0.15 -26.79
CA PRO A 79 2.08 -0.75 -28.11
C PRO A 79 0.84 -1.66 -28.11
N GLY A 80 -0.14 -1.37 -28.97
CA GLY A 80 -1.41 -2.09 -29.03
C GLY A 80 -2.47 -1.67 -28.00
N ILE A 81 -2.15 -0.79 -27.04
CA ILE A 81 -3.07 -0.27 -26.01
C ILE A 81 -2.88 1.25 -25.90
N PRO A 82 -3.42 2.05 -26.84
CA PRO A 82 -3.13 3.48 -26.94
C PRO A 82 -3.67 4.30 -25.76
N THR A 83 -4.65 3.78 -25.04
CA THR A 83 -5.22 4.41 -23.84
C THR A 83 -4.42 4.11 -22.57
N GLY A 84 -3.44 3.21 -22.61
CA GLY A 84 -2.80 2.69 -21.40
C GLY A 84 -3.68 1.72 -20.61
N LEU A 85 -3.25 1.38 -19.40
CA LEU A 85 -3.87 0.37 -18.54
C LEU A 85 -4.57 0.97 -17.33
N PRO A 86 -5.59 0.31 -16.75
CA PRO A 86 -6.19 0.75 -15.49
C PRO A 86 -5.19 0.73 -14.32
N THR A 87 -4.10 -0.01 -14.45
CA THR A 87 -3.03 -0.18 -13.45
C THR A 87 -1.87 0.78 -13.63
N ASP A 88 -1.93 1.67 -14.63
CA ASP A 88 -0.90 2.68 -14.87
C ASP A 88 -0.68 3.50 -13.59
N ALA A 89 0.59 3.78 -13.29
CA ALA A 89 0.98 4.51 -12.09
C ALA A 89 2.18 5.40 -12.34
N ARG A 90 2.39 6.33 -11.40
CA ARG A 90 3.50 7.26 -11.37
C ARG A 90 4.12 7.35 -9.99
N GLY A 91 5.30 7.94 -9.93
CA GLY A 91 6.02 8.20 -8.69
C GLY A 91 7.36 7.47 -8.63
N THR A 92 7.87 7.25 -7.43
CA THR A 92 9.23 6.77 -7.20
C THR A 92 9.33 5.64 -6.19
N VAL A 93 10.34 4.80 -6.39
CA VAL A 93 10.86 3.86 -5.40
C VAL A 93 12.31 4.22 -5.12
N LYS A 94 12.67 4.27 -3.85
CA LYS A 94 14.08 4.39 -3.42
C LYS A 94 14.47 3.14 -2.66
N ILE A 95 15.65 2.63 -2.98
CA ILE A 95 16.24 1.45 -2.36
C ILE A 95 17.54 1.88 -1.71
N SER A 96 17.74 1.48 -0.46
CA SER A 96 19.02 1.60 0.22
C SER A 96 19.35 0.30 0.94
N HIS A 97 20.59 -0.14 0.79
CA HIS A 97 21.15 -1.30 1.46
C HIS A 97 22.53 -0.96 1.98
N TYR A 98 22.64 -0.80 3.30
CA TYR A 98 23.93 -0.80 3.98
C TYR A 98 24.36 -2.25 4.23
N SER A 99 25.53 -2.61 3.70
CA SER A 99 26.18 -3.89 3.95
C SER A 99 27.22 -3.71 5.06
N ALA A 100 26.99 -4.37 6.20
CA ALA A 100 27.90 -4.31 7.33
C ALA A 100 29.24 -4.99 7.01
N GLU A 101 29.21 -6.10 6.26
CA GLU A 101 30.40 -6.83 5.82
C GLU A 101 31.35 -5.95 4.98
N ARG A 102 30.78 -5.08 4.12
CA ARG A 102 31.53 -4.25 3.18
C ARG A 102 31.68 -2.80 3.63
N ASP A 103 31.10 -2.45 4.77
CA ASP A 103 30.97 -1.09 5.30
C ASP A 103 30.60 -0.06 4.22
N THR A 104 29.53 -0.36 3.47
CA THR A 104 29.13 0.49 2.34
C THR A 104 27.62 0.50 2.12
N THR A 105 27.11 1.61 1.59
CA THR A 105 25.69 1.76 1.27
C THR A 105 25.47 1.78 -0.24
N TYR A 106 24.77 0.77 -0.72
CA TYR A 106 24.24 0.72 -2.07
C TYR A 106 22.90 1.43 -2.14
N THR A 107 22.67 2.18 -3.22
CA THR A 107 21.40 2.89 -3.45
C THR A 107 20.89 2.65 -4.85
N SER A 108 19.58 2.66 -5.02
CA SER A 108 18.92 2.71 -6.33
C SER A 108 17.66 3.55 -6.27
N GLU A 109 17.28 4.14 -7.40
CA GLU A 109 16.03 4.86 -7.58
C GLU A 109 15.34 4.35 -8.84
N GLY A 110 14.03 4.15 -8.76
CA GLY A 110 13.20 3.73 -9.87
C GLY A 110 11.95 4.56 -10.03
N ARG A 111 11.47 4.65 -11.27
CA ARG A 111 10.20 5.27 -11.61
C ARG A 111 9.11 4.22 -11.64
N VAL A 112 8.09 4.41 -10.80
CA VAL A 112 6.90 3.54 -10.76
C VAL A 112 6.22 3.59 -12.12
N ASP A 113 5.83 2.42 -12.64
CA ASP A 113 5.08 2.30 -13.89
C ASP A 113 3.77 1.51 -13.77
N CYS A 114 3.56 0.84 -12.63
CA CYS A 114 2.34 0.07 -12.39
C CYS A 114 2.01 0.03 -10.88
N LEU A 115 0.72 0.10 -10.53
CA LEU A 115 0.22 -0.08 -9.16
C LEU A 115 -1.15 -0.78 -9.19
N VAL A 116 -1.29 -1.85 -8.41
CA VAL A 116 -2.55 -2.51 -8.08
C VAL A 116 -2.63 -2.63 -6.56
N THR A 117 -3.83 -2.45 -5.99
CA THR A 117 -4.05 -2.61 -4.56
C THR A 117 -5.21 -3.55 -4.30
N GLY A 118 -5.11 -4.33 -3.23
CA GLY A 118 -6.26 -4.86 -2.50
C GLY A 118 -6.40 -4.14 -1.16
N PRO A 119 -7.41 -4.47 -0.34
CA PRO A 119 -7.43 -4.02 1.05
C PRO A 119 -6.10 -4.35 1.73
N HIS A 120 -5.46 -3.32 2.31
CA HIS A 120 -4.19 -3.43 3.05
C HIS A 120 -2.98 -3.99 2.29
N THR A 121 -3.07 -4.15 0.97
CA THR A 121 -2.00 -4.76 0.17
C THR A 121 -1.82 -4.04 -1.15
N ALA A 122 -0.58 -3.98 -1.62
CA ALA A 122 -0.25 -3.39 -2.90
C ALA A 122 0.80 -4.21 -3.63
N THR A 123 0.69 -4.22 -4.96
CA THR A 123 1.71 -4.70 -5.88
C THR A 123 2.05 -3.55 -6.82
N LEU A 124 3.32 -3.22 -6.93
CA LEU A 124 3.80 -2.19 -7.85
C LEU A 124 5.07 -2.63 -8.54
N THR A 125 5.32 -2.04 -9.70
CA THR A 125 6.59 -2.18 -10.41
C THR A 125 7.23 -0.84 -10.65
N ALA A 126 8.56 -0.82 -10.66
CA ALA A 126 9.33 0.35 -11.00
C ALA A 126 10.47 -0.02 -11.94
N VAL A 127 10.71 0.83 -12.94
CA VAL A 127 11.89 0.76 -13.79
C VAL A 127 13.00 1.54 -13.10
N ILE A 128 14.11 0.88 -12.77
CA ILE A 128 15.24 1.51 -12.10
C ILE A 128 15.92 2.48 -13.05
N THR A 129 16.04 3.73 -12.63
CA THR A 129 16.60 4.83 -13.41
C THR A 129 17.99 5.25 -12.94
N LYS A 130 18.34 4.95 -11.68
CA LYS A 130 19.64 5.28 -11.11
C LYS A 130 20.10 4.16 -10.18
N VAL A 131 21.40 3.87 -10.23
CA VAL A 131 22.10 2.99 -9.29
C VAL A 131 23.32 3.74 -8.77
N GLY A 132 23.57 3.67 -7.46
CA GLY A 132 24.75 4.22 -6.82
C GLY A 132 26.02 3.43 -7.14
N ALA A 133 27.18 3.99 -6.78
CA ALA A 133 28.47 3.32 -7.00
C ALA A 133 28.51 1.94 -6.32
N GLY A 134 29.04 0.94 -7.04
CA GLY A 134 29.14 -0.44 -6.55
C GLY A 134 27.83 -1.22 -6.48
N GLY A 135 26.70 -0.60 -6.86
CA GLY A 135 25.40 -1.27 -6.87
C GLY A 135 25.22 -2.26 -8.04
N PRO A 136 24.16 -3.06 -8.01
CA PRO A 136 23.86 -4.06 -9.03
C PRO A 136 23.55 -3.42 -10.40
N PRO A 137 23.69 -4.14 -11.52
CA PRO A 137 23.42 -3.63 -12.87
C PRO A 137 21.91 -3.54 -13.16
N TRP A 138 21.20 -2.76 -12.36
CA TRP A 138 19.75 -2.63 -12.41
C TRP A 138 19.25 -1.48 -13.27
N ALA A 139 20.09 -0.53 -13.68
CA ALA A 139 19.66 0.57 -14.53
C ALA A 139 18.94 0.06 -15.79
N GLY A 140 17.70 0.52 -15.99
CA GLY A 140 16.80 0.10 -17.06
C GLY A 140 15.97 -1.16 -16.78
N LYS A 141 16.28 -1.93 -15.72
CA LYS A 141 15.50 -3.11 -15.34
C LYS A 141 14.21 -2.72 -14.62
N ARG A 142 13.15 -3.49 -14.83
CA ARG A 142 11.93 -3.44 -14.02
C ARG A 142 12.11 -4.35 -12.82
N LEU A 143 11.81 -3.84 -11.63
CA LEU A 143 11.71 -4.62 -10.40
C LEU A 143 10.28 -4.58 -9.88
N GLY A 144 9.87 -5.68 -9.24
CA GLY A 144 8.56 -5.85 -8.62
C GLY A 144 8.66 -5.69 -7.11
N PHE A 145 7.67 -5.01 -6.54
CA PHE A 145 7.55 -4.80 -5.11
C PHE A 145 6.12 -5.09 -4.67
N SER A 146 5.98 -5.65 -3.48
CA SER A 146 4.68 -5.78 -2.82
C SER A 146 4.75 -5.23 -1.41
N VAL A 147 3.66 -4.65 -0.95
CA VAL A 147 3.54 -4.05 0.38
C VAL A 147 2.30 -4.62 1.05
N GLN A 148 2.43 -5.01 2.31
CA GLN A 148 1.32 -5.21 3.23
C GLN A 148 1.34 -4.09 4.25
N ASP A 149 0.25 -3.33 4.34
CA ASP A 149 -0.03 -2.37 5.41
C ASP A 149 -0.77 -3.12 6.53
N GLY A 150 0.01 -3.64 7.47
CA GLY A 150 -0.50 -4.39 8.63
C GLY A 150 -1.01 -3.46 9.74
N GLY A 151 -0.77 -2.15 9.61
CA GLY A 151 -1.03 -1.17 10.65
C GLY A 151 0.06 -1.14 11.72
N ALA A 152 -0.17 -0.34 12.76
CA ALA A 152 0.74 -0.17 13.87
C ALA A 152 0.24 -0.92 15.11
N GLY A 153 1.07 -1.83 15.61
CA GLY A 153 0.94 -2.45 16.93
C GLY A 153 1.67 -1.64 18.01
N GLN A 154 2.07 -2.31 19.10
CA GLN A 154 2.73 -1.74 20.30
C GLN A 154 4.09 -1.07 20.00
N GLY A 155 4.09 0.06 19.29
CA GLY A 155 5.28 0.79 18.87
C GLY A 155 6.07 0.12 17.73
N ARG A 156 5.51 -0.87 17.06
CA ARG A 156 6.11 -1.57 15.91
C ARG A 156 5.08 -1.67 14.78
N SER A 157 5.56 -1.54 13.55
CA SER A 157 4.75 -1.77 12.35
C SER A 157 4.61 -3.28 12.13
N ASP A 158 3.39 -3.72 11.81
CA ASP A 158 3.11 -5.10 11.37
C ASP A 158 3.19 -5.22 9.83
N ASP A 159 3.74 -4.20 9.18
CA ASP A 159 3.89 -4.16 7.74
C ASP A 159 4.90 -5.18 7.25
N ARG A 160 4.73 -5.55 5.98
CA ARG A 160 5.66 -6.40 5.26
C ARG A 160 5.95 -5.83 3.89
N VAL A 161 7.11 -6.22 3.36
CA VAL A 161 7.50 -5.92 1.99
C VAL A 161 7.97 -7.18 1.27
N GLY A 162 7.72 -7.23 -0.03
CA GLY A 162 8.22 -8.26 -0.92
C GLY A 162 8.88 -7.60 -2.11
N PHE A 163 9.85 -8.28 -2.71
CA PHE A 163 10.61 -7.73 -3.83
C PHE A 163 11.12 -8.85 -4.75
N SER A 164 11.24 -8.57 -6.04
CA SER A 164 11.38 -9.59 -7.09
C SER A 164 12.79 -10.16 -7.32
N TRP A 165 13.65 -10.15 -6.30
CA TRP A 165 15.04 -10.59 -6.40
C TRP A 165 15.50 -11.29 -5.10
N GLU A 166 16.77 -11.69 -5.02
CA GLU A 166 17.36 -12.52 -3.96
C GLU A 166 16.82 -13.97 -3.91
N MET A 167 15.73 -14.20 -3.19
CA MET A 167 15.25 -15.55 -2.85
C MET A 167 14.04 -15.99 -3.68
N VAL A 168 13.55 -15.11 -4.55
CA VAL A 168 12.33 -15.25 -5.31
C VAL A 168 12.57 -14.81 -6.75
N ASN A 169 11.67 -15.20 -7.66
CA ASN A 169 11.78 -14.88 -9.09
C ASN A 169 13.09 -15.39 -9.72
N LEU A 170 13.59 -16.52 -9.22
CA LEU A 170 14.78 -17.20 -9.71
C LEU A 170 14.40 -18.21 -10.80
N LEU A 171 15.16 -18.25 -11.88
CA LEU A 171 15.08 -19.31 -12.88
C LEU A 171 15.92 -20.51 -12.42
N PRO A 172 15.49 -21.74 -12.71
CA PRO A 172 16.32 -22.92 -12.49
C PRO A 172 17.70 -22.75 -13.15
N GLY A 173 18.75 -22.92 -12.36
CA GLY A 173 20.14 -22.85 -12.80
C GLY A 173 20.85 -24.20 -12.64
N GLY A 174 22.00 -24.35 -13.30
CA GLY A 174 22.94 -25.44 -13.06
C GLY A 174 23.73 -25.24 -11.76
N THR A 175 25.05 -25.40 -11.79
CA THR A 175 25.92 -25.26 -10.60
C THR A 175 26.27 -23.81 -10.21
N ALA A 176 25.76 -22.82 -10.94
CA ALA A 176 25.98 -21.39 -10.67
C ALA A 176 24.79 -20.77 -9.91
N ALA A 177 24.97 -19.54 -9.41
CA ALA A 177 23.86 -18.77 -8.84
C ALA A 177 22.73 -18.64 -9.90
N PRO A 178 21.47 -18.96 -9.53
CA PRO A 178 20.37 -18.94 -10.49
C PRO A 178 20.10 -17.50 -10.97
N PRO A 179 19.88 -17.29 -12.28
CA PRO A 179 19.56 -15.96 -12.78
C PRO A 179 18.14 -15.54 -12.37
N GLU A 180 17.93 -14.24 -12.22
CA GLU A 180 16.60 -13.67 -11.98
C GLU A 180 15.80 -13.61 -13.29
N ALA A 181 14.51 -13.98 -13.23
CA ALA A 181 13.60 -13.85 -14.36
C ALA A 181 13.21 -12.38 -14.60
N GLU A 182 12.83 -12.04 -15.83
CA GLU A 182 12.30 -10.72 -16.13
C GLU A 182 10.96 -10.45 -15.43
N VAL A 183 10.80 -9.24 -14.90
CA VAL A 183 9.59 -8.82 -14.20
C VAL A 183 8.62 -8.15 -15.16
N GLY A 184 7.42 -8.72 -15.29
CA GLY A 184 6.29 -8.12 -16.00
C GLY A 184 5.66 -6.95 -15.23
N THR A 185 4.81 -6.15 -15.87
CA THR A 185 4.11 -5.04 -15.22
C THR A 185 3.19 -5.55 -14.11
N CYS A 186 3.22 -4.90 -12.93
CA CYS A 186 2.45 -5.32 -11.75
C CYS A 186 2.68 -6.78 -11.30
N MET A 187 3.88 -7.33 -11.54
CA MET A 187 4.29 -8.65 -11.02
C MET A 187 5.26 -8.48 -9.85
N ALA A 188 4.94 -9.09 -8.71
CA ALA A 188 5.79 -9.14 -7.53
C ALA A 188 5.45 -10.38 -6.69
N PRO A 189 6.37 -10.91 -5.86
CA PRO A 189 6.06 -11.95 -4.88
C PRO A 189 5.14 -11.41 -3.77
N ALA A 190 4.62 -12.30 -2.92
CA ALA A 190 3.90 -11.89 -1.72
C ALA A 190 4.80 -11.05 -0.76
N PRO A 191 4.25 -10.16 0.08
CA PRO A 191 5.03 -9.45 1.09
C PRO A 191 5.54 -10.41 2.17
N TYR A 192 6.83 -10.73 2.16
CA TYR A 192 7.41 -11.74 3.04
C TYR A 192 8.32 -11.14 4.13
N ALA A 193 9.06 -10.08 3.81
CA ALA A 193 10.05 -9.48 4.70
C ALA A 193 9.36 -8.59 5.74
N PRO A 194 9.49 -8.88 7.05
CA PRO A 194 8.87 -8.07 8.08
C PRO A 194 9.59 -6.71 8.21
N VAL A 195 8.80 -5.65 8.33
CA VAL A 195 9.29 -4.32 8.67
C VAL A 195 9.78 -4.30 10.11
N THR A 196 10.92 -3.65 10.34
CA THR A 196 11.54 -3.51 11.67
C THR A 196 11.46 -2.08 12.20
N LYS A 197 11.38 -1.09 11.31
CA LYS A 197 11.29 0.33 11.66
C LYS A 197 10.65 1.13 10.53
N GLY A 198 9.88 2.16 10.89
CA GLY A 198 9.07 2.91 9.92
C GLY A 198 7.79 2.16 9.57
N GLY A 199 7.28 2.37 8.36
CA GLY A 199 6.06 1.72 7.90
C GLY A 199 5.58 2.27 6.56
N TYR A 200 4.53 1.66 6.06
CA TYR A 200 3.88 2.00 4.81
C TYR A 200 2.41 2.32 5.04
N THR A 201 1.81 2.98 4.07
CA THR A 201 0.37 3.22 4.03
C THR A 201 -0.13 2.84 2.66
N VAL A 202 -1.08 1.90 2.62
CA VAL A 202 -1.75 1.47 1.40
C VAL A 202 -3.15 2.06 1.38
N ARG A 203 -3.40 2.95 0.41
CA ARG A 203 -4.74 3.41 0.10
C ARG A 203 -5.29 2.55 -1.03
N HIS A 204 -6.29 1.75 -0.73
CA HIS A 204 -6.97 0.93 -1.73
C HIS A 204 -7.97 1.75 -2.56
N ALA A 205 -8.03 1.44 -3.85
CA ALA A 205 -9.11 1.82 -4.76
C ALA A 205 -9.30 0.73 -5.83
N ASP A 206 -10.55 0.50 -6.24
CA ASP A 206 -10.87 -0.42 -7.32
C ASP A 206 -10.33 0.08 -8.67
N LEU A 207 -10.02 -0.86 -9.57
CA LEU A 207 -9.62 -0.53 -10.94
C LEU A 207 -10.78 0.15 -11.67
N LEU A 208 -10.46 1.24 -12.36
CA LEU A 208 -11.44 1.96 -13.17
C LEU A 208 -11.77 1.17 -14.44
N PRO A 209 -13.02 1.21 -14.92
CA PRO A 209 -13.35 0.68 -16.24
C PRO A 209 -12.66 1.50 -17.35
N PRO A 210 -12.51 0.94 -18.55
CA PRO A 210 -12.00 1.67 -19.70
C PRO A 210 -12.75 3.00 -19.93
N PRO A 211 -12.05 4.08 -20.36
CA PRO A 211 -12.70 5.31 -20.76
C PRO A 211 -13.75 5.00 -21.84
N ARG A 212 -14.94 5.59 -21.71
CA ARG A 212 -15.93 5.55 -22.78
C ARG A 212 -15.50 6.54 -23.86
N ASN A 213 -15.49 6.08 -25.10
CA ASN A 213 -15.30 6.93 -26.28
C ASN A 213 -16.49 7.88 -26.45
#